data_AF-A0AB32VPT1-F1
#
_entry.id   AF-A0AB32VPT1-F1
#
_cell.length_a   1.000
_cell.length_b   1.000
_cell.length_c   1.000
_cell.angle_alpha   90.00
_cell.angle_beta   90.00
_cell.angle_gamma   90.00
#
_symmetry.space_group_name_H-M   'P 1'
#
loop_
_entity.id
_entity.type
_entity.pdbx_description
1 polymer ?
#
loop_
_entity_poly.entity_id
_entity_poly.type
_entity_poly.pdbx_seq_one_letter_code
_entity_poly.pdbx_strand_id
1 'polypeptide(L)'
;MAFNGASTEQGVRDATENSLEKIKRQLASGSGRNLLQGPLLKRSETLRKWNERWVILDPTTGKMEYKTRRNEPGVKGIITFDENSTIAVSPVNFHGLPKYDGCCFYIGTPQKKDYFLCAETPGATRAWVSTLHATQLVLKAHKEAVNSLSGNGSAKLGTVATVVAAANSTARECSKEIEAAMQISLRNSLGLVTNRPTDGPMDDLTIMKETLRVKDEELQNLARDLRARDSTIREIAEKLSETAEAAESAASAAHMMDEQRRIACAEIERITKDSEKQREAFALKLRESEEKFGVLSKERDQLIKQRDSAMQEAHMWRTELAKAREHVVILEAAVVRAEEKVRIAEADAEARIKEATQKEAAAVKEKQDLLAYVNVLQAHIQRQQSDMKQICEEKTESSNTNNCPPETKDVDLSENVDKACLSVSRAVPIPGESVVHMAVDQVNIQPVGNGEWSDIQATEARIADVREIAPETEGSSLDIPVVSPAINTHHEQGANSFYQP
;
A
#
# COMPACT_ATOMS: atom_id res chain seq x y z
N MET A 1 -18.70 10.00 22.60
CA MET A 1 -19.77 10.47 21.71
C MET A 1 -19.27 10.33 20.28
N ALA A 2 -19.77 9.32 19.55
CA ALA A 2 -19.40 9.10 18.16
C ALA A 2 -20.66 8.70 17.40
N PHE A 3 -21.22 9.62 16.62
CA PHE A 3 -22.14 9.35 15.53
C PHE A 3 -22.22 10.61 14.67
N ASN A 4 -21.85 10.50 13.38
CA ASN A 4 -22.34 11.24 12.21
C ASN A 4 -21.24 11.34 11.13
N GLY A 5 -21.09 10.27 10.35
CA GLY A 5 -20.29 10.25 9.12
C GLY A 5 -20.94 9.49 7.96
N ALA A 6 -21.99 8.68 8.21
CA ALA A 6 -22.55 7.77 7.21
C ALA A 6 -23.62 8.40 6.29
N SER A 7 -24.20 9.55 6.65
CA SER A 7 -25.33 10.12 5.90
C SER A 7 -24.92 10.84 4.61
N THR A 8 -23.67 11.32 4.52
CA THR A 8 -23.19 12.09 3.36
C THR A 8 -22.78 11.19 2.20
N GLU A 9 -22.25 9.99 2.47
CA GLU A 9 -21.86 9.03 1.43
C GLU A 9 -23.09 8.36 0.76
N GLN A 10 -24.16 8.14 1.54
CA GLN A 10 -25.41 7.58 1.02
C GLN A 10 -26.10 8.56 0.06
N GLY A 11 -26.16 9.85 0.41
CA GLY A 11 -26.76 10.89 -0.44
C GLY A 11 -26.03 11.14 -1.77
N VAL A 12 -24.70 10.95 -1.80
CA VAL A 12 -23.92 11.04 -3.05
C VAL A 12 -24.15 9.81 -3.94
N ARG A 13 -24.22 8.61 -3.37
CA ARG A 13 -24.55 7.38 -4.11
C ARG A 13 -25.94 7.46 -4.72
N ASP A 14 -26.94 7.84 -3.93
CA ASP A 14 -28.33 7.97 -4.39
C ASP A 14 -28.48 9.06 -5.48
N ALA A 15 -27.74 10.18 -5.38
CA ALA A 15 -27.73 11.21 -6.41
C ALA A 15 -27.06 10.74 -7.71
N THR A 16 -25.95 9.98 -7.63
CA THR A 16 -25.28 9.42 -8.80
C THR A 16 -26.11 8.33 -9.48
N GLU A 17 -26.83 7.51 -8.72
CA GLU A 17 -27.73 6.47 -9.22
C GLU A 17 -28.95 7.09 -9.92
N ASN A 18 -29.54 8.15 -9.34
CA ASN A 18 -30.64 8.88 -9.95
C ASN A 18 -30.22 9.65 -11.23
N SER A 19 -28.98 10.15 -11.28
CA SER A 19 -28.38 10.73 -12.50
C SER A 19 -28.14 9.66 -13.57
N LEU A 20 -27.60 8.50 -13.19
CA LEU A 20 -27.38 7.36 -14.08
C LEU A 20 -28.70 6.87 -14.71
N GLU A 21 -29.77 6.76 -13.90
CA GLU A 21 -31.10 6.38 -14.37
C GLU A 21 -31.71 7.42 -15.32
N LYS A 22 -31.49 8.73 -15.08
CA LYS A 22 -31.88 9.77 -16.04
C LYS A 22 -31.12 9.64 -17.36
N ILE A 23 -29.82 9.36 -17.32
CA ILE A 23 -29.00 9.18 -18.53
C ILE A 23 -29.41 7.92 -19.29
N LYS A 24 -29.64 6.79 -18.60
CA LYS A 24 -30.18 5.56 -19.20
C LYS A 24 -31.53 5.81 -19.88
N ARG A 25 -32.42 6.55 -19.22
CA ARG A 25 -33.73 6.91 -19.76
C ARG A 25 -33.61 7.83 -20.98
N GLN A 26 -32.65 8.76 -21.00
CA GLN A 26 -32.36 9.60 -22.17
C GLN A 26 -31.80 8.80 -23.35
N LEU A 27 -30.89 7.86 -23.09
CA LEU A 27 -30.33 6.96 -24.10
C LEU A 27 -31.42 6.04 -24.70
N ALA A 28 -32.30 5.49 -23.87
CA ALA A 28 -33.41 4.64 -24.31
C ALA A 28 -34.52 5.43 -25.03
N SER A 29 -34.79 6.68 -24.63
CA SER A 29 -35.87 7.51 -25.20
C SER A 29 -35.53 8.14 -26.55
N GLY A 30 -34.26 8.13 -26.96
CA GLY A 30 -33.78 8.72 -28.22
C GLY A 30 -33.77 7.75 -29.42
N SER A 31 -33.78 6.44 -29.16
CA SER A 31 -33.74 5.43 -30.21
C SER A 31 -35.03 5.49 -31.05
N GLY A 32 -34.87 5.61 -32.38
CA GLY A 32 -35.99 5.68 -33.32
C GLY A 32 -36.61 7.07 -33.56
N ARG A 33 -36.22 8.13 -32.84
CA ARG A 33 -36.80 9.48 -33.01
C ARG A 33 -36.16 10.33 -34.10
N ASN A 34 -34.87 10.13 -34.38
CA ASN A 34 -34.11 10.90 -35.38
C ASN A 34 -33.42 9.95 -36.37
N LEU A 35 -34.23 9.24 -37.15
CA LEU A 35 -33.74 8.34 -38.20
C LEU A 35 -33.36 9.15 -39.45
N LEU A 36 -32.18 8.89 -40.01
CA LEU A 36 -31.83 9.41 -41.32
C LEU A 36 -32.39 8.45 -42.37
N GLN A 37 -33.24 8.96 -43.27
CA GLN A 37 -33.87 8.12 -44.29
C GLN A 37 -33.91 8.82 -45.64
N GLY A 38 -33.77 8.04 -46.70
CA GLY A 38 -33.82 8.56 -48.06
C GLY A 38 -33.51 7.52 -49.13
N PRO A 39 -33.70 7.88 -50.40
CA PRO A 39 -33.32 7.04 -51.52
C PRO A 39 -31.80 7.01 -51.69
N LEU A 40 -31.24 5.82 -51.90
CA LEU A 40 -29.86 5.61 -52.29
C LEU A 40 -29.78 4.56 -53.39
N LEU A 41 -28.88 4.78 -54.35
CA LEU A 41 -28.47 3.75 -55.27
C LEU A 41 -27.43 2.87 -54.58
N LYS A 42 -27.77 1.61 -54.37
CA LYS A 42 -26.86 0.60 -53.81
C LYS A 42 -26.37 -0.30 -54.93
N ARG A 43 -25.05 -0.45 -55.05
CA ARG A 43 -24.47 -1.42 -55.97
C ARG A 43 -24.67 -2.83 -55.42
N SER A 44 -25.11 -3.76 -56.29
CA SER A 44 -25.14 -5.17 -55.93
C SER A 44 -23.72 -5.73 -55.90
N GLU A 45 -23.46 -6.58 -54.92
CA GLU A 45 -22.17 -7.22 -54.70
C GLU A 45 -21.84 -8.20 -55.84
N THR A 46 -22.81 -9.04 -56.22
CA THR A 46 -22.66 -10.07 -57.24
C THR A 46 -22.80 -9.54 -58.67
N LEU A 47 -23.87 -8.78 -58.95
CA LEU A 47 -24.19 -8.34 -60.31
C LEU A 47 -23.54 -6.99 -60.69
N ARG A 48 -22.90 -6.30 -59.74
CA ARG A 48 -22.34 -4.95 -59.91
C ARG A 48 -23.34 -3.91 -60.47
N LYS A 49 -24.65 -4.17 -60.32
CA LYS A 49 -25.76 -3.34 -60.81
C LYS A 49 -26.23 -2.38 -59.74
N TRP A 50 -26.50 -1.14 -60.15
CA TRP A 50 -27.09 -0.13 -59.29
C TRP A 50 -28.57 -0.38 -59.09
N ASN A 51 -29.00 -0.28 -57.85
CA ASN A 51 -30.36 -0.55 -57.44
C ASN A 51 -30.82 0.54 -56.49
N GLU A 52 -31.91 1.21 -56.81
CA GLU A 52 -32.52 2.15 -55.88
C GLU A 52 -33.08 1.40 -54.68
N ARG A 53 -32.77 1.91 -53.49
CA ARG A 53 -33.24 1.39 -52.21
C ARG A 53 -33.62 2.56 -51.31
N TRP A 54 -34.69 2.37 -50.56
CA TRP A 54 -35.00 3.26 -49.45
C TRP A 54 -34.18 2.83 -48.24
N VAL A 55 -33.25 3.67 -47.80
CA VAL A 55 -32.33 3.37 -46.71
C VAL A 55 -32.77 4.11 -45.45
N ILE A 56 -32.65 3.45 -44.30
CA ILE A 56 -32.98 3.98 -42.98
C ILE A 56 -31.79 3.70 -42.07
N LEU A 57 -31.18 4.74 -41.53
CA LEU A 57 -30.10 4.66 -40.55
C LEU A 57 -30.61 5.11 -39.19
N ASP A 58 -30.43 4.27 -38.18
CA ASP A 58 -30.54 4.65 -36.79
C ASP A 58 -29.16 5.07 -36.25
N PRO A 59 -28.93 6.38 -36.01
CA PRO A 59 -27.64 6.89 -35.54
C PRO A 59 -27.29 6.44 -34.11
N THR A 60 -28.28 5.96 -33.35
CA THR A 60 -28.08 5.53 -31.96
C THR A 60 -27.57 4.09 -31.87
N THR A 61 -27.96 3.24 -32.83
CA THR A 61 -27.65 1.81 -32.81
C THR A 61 -26.65 1.40 -33.90
N GLY A 62 -26.39 2.25 -34.89
CA GLY A 62 -25.59 1.87 -36.07
C GLY A 62 -26.33 0.97 -37.05
N LYS A 63 -27.64 0.76 -36.85
CA LYS A 63 -28.44 -0.12 -37.70
C LYS A 63 -28.84 0.61 -38.98
N MET A 64 -28.26 0.21 -40.11
CA MET A 64 -28.57 0.76 -41.44
C MET A 64 -29.35 -0.26 -42.27
N GLU A 65 -30.66 -0.10 -42.33
CA GLU A 65 -31.58 -0.99 -43.05
C GLU A 65 -31.89 -0.45 -44.45
N TYR A 66 -32.19 -1.35 -45.39
CA TYR A 66 -32.66 -0.95 -46.71
C TYR A 66 -33.88 -1.75 -47.18
N LYS A 67 -34.78 -1.07 -47.90
CA LYS A 67 -36.04 -1.58 -48.45
C LYS A 67 -36.09 -1.35 -49.95
N THR A 68 -37.02 -2.01 -50.67
CA THR A 68 -37.20 -1.74 -52.10
C THR A 68 -37.88 -0.40 -52.31
N ARG A 69 -38.87 -0.07 -51.47
CA ARG A 69 -39.59 1.22 -51.50
C ARG A 69 -39.84 1.77 -50.08
N ARG A 70 -40.12 3.08 -49.99
CA ARG A 70 -40.40 3.78 -48.72
C ARG A 70 -41.52 3.13 -47.90
N ASN A 71 -42.62 2.75 -48.55
CA ASN A 71 -43.84 2.27 -47.89
C ASN A 71 -43.87 0.73 -47.69
N GLU A 72 -42.76 0.05 -47.91
CA GLU A 72 -42.70 -1.41 -47.80
C GLU A 72 -42.51 -1.83 -46.33
N PRO A 73 -43.32 -2.77 -45.80
CA PRO A 73 -43.20 -3.20 -44.40
C PRO A 73 -41.94 -4.06 -44.16
N GLY A 74 -41.52 -4.84 -45.16
CA GLY A 74 -40.36 -5.73 -45.05
C GLY A 74 -39.02 -5.02 -45.25
N VAL A 75 -38.04 -5.34 -44.40
CA VAL A 75 -36.62 -4.96 -44.59
C VAL A 75 -35.99 -5.95 -45.56
N LYS A 76 -35.35 -5.44 -46.63
CA LYS A 76 -34.69 -6.27 -47.65
C LYS A 76 -33.30 -6.73 -47.20
N GLY A 77 -32.64 -5.95 -46.35
CA GLY A 77 -31.37 -6.30 -45.75
C GLY A 77 -30.81 -5.17 -44.90
N ILE A 78 -29.67 -5.46 -44.26
CA ILE A 78 -29.00 -4.55 -43.33
C ILE A 78 -27.56 -4.39 -43.79
N ILE A 79 -27.06 -3.16 -43.74
CA ILE A 79 -25.65 -2.81 -43.89
C ILE A 79 -25.10 -2.69 -42.47
N THR A 80 -24.20 -3.60 -42.13
CA THR A 80 -23.51 -3.61 -40.84
C THR A 80 -22.19 -2.86 -40.96
N PHE A 81 -21.93 -1.95 -40.04
CA PHE A 81 -20.64 -1.29 -39.86
C PHE A 81 -20.37 -1.12 -38.37
N ASP A 82 -19.10 -0.98 -38.03
CA ASP A 82 -18.59 -0.87 -36.67
C ASP A 82 -17.68 0.35 -36.51
N GLU A 83 -17.11 0.54 -35.33
CA GLU A 83 -16.24 1.67 -35.04
C GLU A 83 -14.94 1.70 -35.86
N ASN A 84 -14.56 0.59 -36.50
CA ASN A 84 -13.35 0.47 -37.31
C ASN A 84 -13.65 0.43 -38.81
N SER A 85 -14.92 0.59 -39.20
CA SER A 85 -15.32 0.61 -40.59
C SER A 85 -14.82 1.87 -41.29
N THR A 86 -14.39 1.71 -42.54
CA THR A 86 -13.93 2.81 -43.39
C THR A 86 -15.12 3.42 -44.11
N ILE A 87 -15.43 4.68 -43.83
CA ILE A 87 -16.55 5.41 -44.42
C ILE A 87 -15.97 6.63 -45.12
N ALA A 88 -16.20 6.78 -46.42
CA ALA A 88 -15.65 7.90 -47.18
C ALA A 88 -16.50 8.26 -48.40
N VAL A 89 -16.56 9.57 -48.68
CA VAL A 89 -16.95 10.06 -50.00
C VAL A 89 -15.89 9.61 -50.99
N SER A 90 -16.31 9.03 -52.12
CA SER A 90 -15.38 8.54 -53.10
C SER A 90 -14.91 9.67 -54.00
N PRO A 91 -13.59 9.80 -54.23
CA PRO A 91 -13.06 10.76 -55.20
C PRO A 91 -13.35 10.36 -56.64
N VAL A 92 -13.80 9.12 -56.87
CA VAL A 92 -14.10 8.58 -58.19
C VAL A 92 -15.60 8.29 -58.29
N ASN A 93 -16.21 8.74 -59.38
CA ASN A 93 -17.57 8.38 -59.72
C ASN A 93 -17.63 6.94 -60.26
N PHE A 94 -17.75 5.97 -59.35
CA PHE A 94 -17.91 4.56 -59.72
C PHE A 94 -19.32 4.22 -60.23
N HIS A 95 -20.26 5.18 -60.28
CA HIS A 95 -21.51 5.02 -61.03
C HIS A 95 -21.29 5.18 -62.53
N GLY A 96 -20.36 6.06 -62.92
CA GLY A 96 -19.93 6.24 -64.31
C GLY A 96 -20.81 7.17 -65.15
N LEU A 97 -21.90 7.72 -64.61
CA LEU A 97 -22.67 8.78 -65.29
C LEU A 97 -22.27 10.15 -64.74
N PRO A 98 -21.97 11.17 -65.58
CA PRO A 98 -21.49 12.48 -65.11
C PRO A 98 -22.38 13.17 -64.07
N LYS A 99 -23.70 12.93 -64.13
CA LYS A 99 -24.65 13.48 -63.15
C LYS A 99 -24.42 13.02 -61.70
N TYR A 100 -23.60 11.99 -61.49
CA TYR A 100 -23.25 11.46 -60.17
C TYR A 100 -21.82 11.79 -59.74
N ASP A 101 -21.16 12.75 -60.39
CA ASP A 101 -19.84 13.22 -59.96
C ASP A 101 -19.92 13.80 -58.54
N GLY A 102 -19.11 13.27 -57.63
CA GLY A 102 -19.14 13.61 -56.20
C GLY A 102 -20.33 13.04 -55.43
N CYS A 103 -21.17 12.21 -56.06
CA CYS A 103 -22.36 11.61 -55.44
C CYS A 103 -22.10 10.21 -54.87
N CYS A 104 -20.92 9.63 -55.06
CA CYS A 104 -20.59 8.28 -54.66
C CYS A 104 -19.87 8.23 -53.30
N PHE A 105 -20.18 7.22 -52.48
CA PHE A 105 -19.50 6.95 -51.21
C PHE A 105 -19.48 5.46 -50.91
N TYR A 106 -18.57 5.01 -50.05
CA TYR A 106 -18.48 3.60 -49.70
C TYR A 106 -18.32 3.39 -48.20
N ILE A 107 -18.70 2.18 -47.78
CA ILE A 107 -18.56 1.66 -46.41
C ILE A 107 -17.80 0.35 -46.52
N GLY A 108 -16.55 0.32 -46.08
CA GLY A 108 -15.73 -0.88 -45.99
C GLY A 108 -15.72 -1.41 -44.56
N THR A 109 -16.10 -2.66 -44.35
CA THR A 109 -16.11 -3.27 -43.00
C THR A 109 -14.81 -4.04 -42.73
N PRO A 110 -14.41 -4.23 -41.46
CA PRO A 110 -13.24 -5.04 -41.12
C PRO A 110 -13.33 -6.50 -41.60
N GLN A 111 -14.53 -7.00 -41.85
CA GLN A 111 -14.78 -8.32 -42.44
C GLN A 111 -14.60 -8.36 -43.96
N LYS A 112 -13.94 -7.34 -44.54
CA LYS A 112 -13.63 -7.17 -45.97
C LYS A 112 -14.87 -7.13 -46.87
N LYS A 113 -15.98 -6.59 -46.35
CA LYS A 113 -17.20 -6.39 -47.13
C LYS A 113 -17.34 -4.92 -47.46
N ASP A 114 -17.35 -4.61 -48.76
CA ASP A 114 -17.43 -3.24 -49.26
C ASP A 114 -18.83 -2.95 -49.83
N TYR A 115 -19.46 -1.91 -49.29
CA TYR A 115 -20.73 -1.40 -49.77
C TYR A 115 -20.51 -0.12 -50.57
N PHE A 116 -20.92 -0.13 -51.83
CA PHE A 116 -20.83 0.99 -52.75
C PHE A 116 -22.20 1.66 -52.91
N LEU A 117 -22.29 2.94 -52.59
CA LEU A 117 -23.52 3.71 -52.51
C LEU A 117 -23.40 5.01 -53.32
N CYS A 118 -24.53 5.50 -53.83
CA CYS A 118 -24.60 6.75 -54.57
C CYS A 118 -25.91 7.48 -54.24
N ALA A 119 -25.81 8.77 -53.93
CA ALA A 119 -26.96 9.64 -53.70
C ALA A 119 -27.30 10.45 -54.95
N GLU A 120 -28.40 11.19 -54.92
CA GLU A 120 -28.81 12.03 -56.05
C GLU A 120 -27.92 13.26 -56.24
N THR A 121 -27.43 13.84 -55.13
CA THR A 121 -26.62 15.06 -55.14
C THR A 121 -25.37 14.91 -54.27
N PRO A 122 -24.31 15.69 -54.55
CA PRO A 122 -23.10 15.69 -53.70
C PRO A 122 -23.39 16.15 -52.26
N GLY A 123 -24.39 17.03 -52.08
CA GLY A 123 -24.86 17.46 -50.77
C GLY A 123 -25.46 16.30 -49.97
N ALA A 124 -26.35 15.52 -50.59
CA ALA A 124 -26.91 14.32 -49.97
C ALA A 124 -25.84 13.27 -49.65
N THR A 125 -24.83 13.10 -50.50
CA THR A 125 -23.70 12.20 -50.23
C THR A 125 -22.91 12.62 -48.99
N ARG A 126 -22.59 13.91 -48.85
CA ARG A 126 -21.94 14.42 -47.64
C ARG A 126 -22.83 14.23 -46.42
N ALA A 127 -24.13 14.51 -46.53
CA ALA A 127 -25.09 14.33 -45.44
C ALA A 127 -25.13 12.88 -44.92
N TRP A 128 -25.13 11.89 -45.83
CA TRP A 128 -25.03 10.47 -45.47
C TRP A 128 -23.71 10.14 -44.77
N VAL A 129 -22.57 10.55 -45.35
CA VAL A 129 -21.24 10.26 -44.79
C VAL A 129 -21.04 10.92 -43.41
N SER A 130 -21.45 12.18 -43.25
CA SER A 130 -21.38 12.91 -41.97
C SER A 130 -22.19 12.22 -40.88
N THR A 131 -23.40 11.76 -41.19
CA THR A 131 -24.25 11.05 -40.22
C THR A 131 -23.69 9.67 -39.88
N LEU A 132 -23.13 8.96 -40.86
CA LEU A 132 -22.46 7.68 -40.65
C LEU A 132 -21.22 7.83 -39.73
N HIS A 133 -20.40 8.87 -39.91
CA HIS A 133 -19.28 9.15 -39.02
C HIS A 133 -19.74 9.49 -37.60
N ALA A 134 -20.80 10.30 -37.44
CA ALA A 134 -21.36 10.59 -36.13
C ALA A 134 -21.88 9.31 -35.44
N THR A 135 -22.45 8.39 -36.23
CA THR A 135 -22.87 7.07 -35.75
C THR A 135 -21.68 6.20 -35.33
N GLN A 136 -20.58 6.25 -36.08
CA GLN A 136 -19.33 5.54 -35.74
C GLN A 136 -18.75 6.00 -34.39
N LEU A 137 -18.87 7.29 -34.06
CA LEU A 137 -18.50 7.82 -32.74
C LEU A 137 -19.40 7.27 -31.62
N VAL A 138 -20.71 7.11 -31.88
CA VAL A 138 -21.65 6.48 -30.93
C VAL A 138 -21.25 5.04 -30.64
N LEU A 139 -20.95 4.25 -31.69
CA LEU A 139 -20.50 2.87 -31.56
C LEU A 139 -19.20 2.77 -30.75
N LYS A 140 -18.24 3.68 -31.01
CA LYS A 140 -16.99 3.77 -30.26
C LYS A 140 -17.22 4.08 -28.78
N ALA A 141 -18.03 5.09 -28.47
CA ALA A 141 -18.36 5.47 -27.10
C ALA A 141 -19.06 4.33 -26.34
N HIS A 142 -19.98 3.61 -26.99
CA HIS A 142 -20.62 2.43 -26.42
C HIS A 142 -19.61 1.33 -26.11
N LYS A 143 -18.71 1.01 -27.03
CA LYS A 143 -17.66 -0.01 -26.83
C LYS A 143 -16.73 0.35 -25.67
N GLU A 144 -16.28 1.60 -25.60
CA GLU A 144 -15.41 2.10 -24.52
C GLU A 144 -16.09 2.05 -23.15
N ALA A 145 -17.39 2.38 -23.10
CA ALA A 145 -18.19 2.28 -21.88
C ALA A 145 -18.35 0.83 -21.41
N VAL A 146 -18.62 -0.11 -22.33
CA VAL A 146 -18.75 -1.55 -22.03
C VAL A 146 -17.43 -2.15 -21.55
N ASN A 147 -16.31 -1.84 -22.19
CA ASN A 147 -14.99 -2.37 -21.82
C ASN A 147 -14.47 -1.85 -20.48
N SER A 148 -15.08 -0.80 -19.92
CA SER A 148 -14.59 -0.06 -18.76
C SER A 148 -15.41 -0.25 -17.47
N LEU A 149 -16.25 -1.28 -17.37
CA LEU A 149 -17.25 -1.45 -16.30
C LEU A 149 -16.69 -1.67 -14.86
N SER A 150 -15.42 -1.35 -14.58
CA SER A 150 -14.74 -1.57 -13.30
C SER A 150 -14.48 -0.32 -12.42
N GLY A 151 -15.10 0.85 -12.64
CA GLY A 151 -14.93 1.94 -11.65
C GLY A 151 -15.49 3.35 -11.93
N ASN A 152 -15.91 3.70 -13.15
CA ASN A 152 -16.33 5.08 -13.48
C ASN A 152 -17.60 5.15 -14.36
N GLY A 153 -18.61 4.33 -14.05
CA GLY A 153 -19.79 4.15 -14.90
C GLY A 153 -20.60 5.42 -15.22
N SER A 154 -20.73 6.36 -14.29
CA SER A 154 -21.58 7.56 -14.46
C SER A 154 -21.02 8.58 -15.46
N ALA A 155 -19.73 8.94 -15.34
CA ALA A 155 -19.10 9.90 -16.26
C ALA A 155 -19.04 9.36 -17.71
N LYS A 156 -18.79 8.05 -17.87
CA LYS A 156 -18.74 7.39 -19.19
C LYS A 156 -20.11 7.24 -19.84
N LEU A 157 -21.17 6.98 -19.06
CA LEU A 157 -22.55 7.06 -19.58
C LEU A 157 -22.90 8.48 -20.04
N GLY A 158 -22.42 9.50 -19.31
CA GLY A 158 -22.54 10.90 -19.72
C GLY A 158 -21.93 11.17 -21.10
N THR A 159 -20.71 10.65 -21.36
CA THR A 159 -20.06 10.74 -22.68
C THR A 159 -20.86 10.02 -23.77
N VAL A 160 -21.42 8.85 -23.49
CA VAL A 160 -22.28 8.14 -24.46
C VAL A 160 -23.52 8.98 -24.78
N ALA A 161 -24.16 9.59 -23.79
CA ALA A 161 -25.35 10.41 -24.00
C ALA A 161 -25.08 11.69 -24.79
N THR A 162 -23.95 12.36 -24.58
CA THR A 162 -23.57 13.54 -25.37
C THR A 162 -23.29 13.18 -26.82
N VAL A 163 -22.57 12.07 -27.08
CA VAL A 163 -22.26 11.61 -28.43
C VAL A 163 -23.53 11.14 -29.16
N VAL A 164 -24.45 10.45 -28.49
CA VAL A 164 -25.76 10.07 -29.03
C VAL A 164 -26.62 11.31 -29.35
N ALA A 165 -26.63 12.32 -28.49
CA ALA A 165 -27.35 13.57 -28.75
C ALA A 165 -26.77 14.32 -29.97
N ALA A 166 -25.45 14.36 -30.10
CA ALA A 166 -24.77 14.95 -31.25
C ALA A 166 -25.11 14.21 -32.55
N ALA A 167 -25.03 12.87 -32.56
CA ALA A 167 -25.38 12.07 -33.74
C ALA A 167 -26.84 12.25 -34.18
N ASN A 168 -27.77 12.33 -33.23
CA ASN A 168 -29.17 12.64 -33.50
C ASN A 168 -29.36 14.05 -34.08
N SER A 169 -28.61 15.05 -33.60
CA SER A 169 -28.64 16.40 -34.14
C SER A 169 -28.12 16.43 -35.58
N THR A 170 -26.99 15.78 -35.85
CA THR A 170 -26.41 15.64 -37.19
C THR A 170 -27.39 14.96 -38.14
N ALA A 171 -28.03 13.87 -37.73
CA ALA A 171 -29.03 13.17 -38.55
C ALA A 171 -30.21 14.07 -38.90
N ARG A 172 -30.71 14.86 -37.93
CA ARG A 172 -31.83 15.80 -38.14
C ARG A 172 -31.47 16.91 -39.13
N GLU A 173 -30.26 17.44 -39.05
CA GLU A 173 -29.77 18.47 -39.98
C GLU A 173 -29.54 17.89 -41.38
N CYS A 174 -28.82 16.77 -41.47
CA CYS A 174 -28.55 16.05 -42.71
C CYS A 174 -29.82 15.57 -43.43
N SER A 175 -30.91 15.31 -42.69
CA SER A 175 -32.20 14.97 -43.28
C SER A 175 -32.76 16.07 -44.18
N LYS A 176 -32.48 17.34 -43.89
CA LYS A 176 -32.94 18.47 -44.72
C LYS A 176 -32.25 18.47 -46.09
N GLU A 177 -30.96 18.17 -46.10
CA GLU A 177 -30.17 18.04 -47.34
C GLU A 177 -30.66 16.88 -48.22
N ILE A 178 -31.01 15.75 -47.60
CA ILE A 178 -31.59 14.61 -48.33
C ILE A 178 -32.97 14.97 -48.91
N GLU A 179 -33.81 15.68 -48.15
CA GLU A 179 -35.11 16.13 -48.62
C GLU A 179 -35.00 17.13 -49.77
N ALA A 180 -34.08 18.09 -49.69
CA ALA A 180 -33.79 19.04 -50.77
C ALA A 180 -33.32 18.33 -52.05
N ALA A 181 -32.43 17.33 -51.92
CA ALA A 181 -31.99 16.50 -53.04
C ALA A 181 -33.15 15.73 -53.70
N MET A 182 -34.10 15.23 -52.90
CA MET A 182 -35.29 14.54 -53.39
C MET A 182 -36.20 15.47 -54.22
N GLN A 183 -36.36 16.74 -53.80
CA GLN A 183 -37.15 17.73 -54.54
C GLN A 183 -36.52 18.08 -55.91
N ILE A 184 -35.19 18.13 -55.99
CA ILE A 184 -34.47 18.37 -57.26
C ILE A 184 -34.71 17.20 -58.23
N SER A 185 -34.64 15.96 -57.75
CA SER A 185 -34.92 14.77 -58.56
C SER A 185 -36.36 14.79 -59.12
N LEU A 186 -37.33 15.16 -58.28
CA LEU A 186 -38.73 15.30 -58.69
C LEU A 186 -38.90 16.34 -59.80
N ARG A 187 -38.28 17.53 -59.67
CA ARG A 187 -38.35 18.58 -60.68
C ARG A 187 -37.75 18.15 -62.03
N ASN A 188 -36.65 17.40 -62.01
CA ASN A 188 -36.00 16.91 -63.23
C ASN A 188 -36.84 15.86 -63.98
N SER A 189 -37.75 15.16 -63.29
CA SER A 189 -38.65 14.17 -63.91
C SER A 189 -39.88 14.77 -64.63
N LEU A 190 -40.19 16.06 -64.41
CA LEU A 190 -41.44 16.74 -64.83
C LEU A 190 -41.28 17.74 -66.00
N GLY A 191 -40.23 17.61 -66.84
CA GLY A 191 -39.77 18.60 -67.84
C GLY A 191 -40.81 19.49 -68.55
N LEU A 192 -40.60 20.82 -68.51
CA LEU A 192 -41.52 21.84 -69.06
C LEU A 192 -40.89 22.62 -70.23
N VAL A 193 -41.55 22.61 -71.40
CA VAL A 193 -41.19 23.29 -72.66
C VAL A 193 -42.33 24.25 -73.05
N THR A 194 -42.05 25.46 -73.55
CA THR A 194 -43.07 26.37 -74.13
C THR A 194 -42.66 26.87 -75.54
N ASN A 195 -43.66 27.04 -76.40
CA ASN A 195 -43.61 27.13 -77.88
C ASN A 195 -43.58 28.58 -78.45
N ARG A 196 -43.17 28.72 -79.72
CA ARG A 196 -43.26 29.93 -80.58
C ARG A 196 -44.59 29.99 -81.39
N PRO A 197 -45.07 31.18 -81.84
CA PRO A 197 -46.22 31.33 -82.74
C PRO A 197 -45.84 31.55 -84.23
N THR A 198 -46.83 31.37 -85.11
CA THR A 198 -46.78 31.29 -86.59
C THR A 198 -47.18 32.61 -87.28
N ASP A 199 -46.56 32.91 -88.42
CA ASP A 199 -46.51 34.20 -89.12
C ASP A 199 -47.42 34.28 -90.38
N GLY A 200 -48.02 35.44 -90.65
CA GLY A 200 -48.87 35.76 -91.81
C GLY A 200 -49.00 37.29 -92.00
N PRO A 201 -49.19 37.82 -93.24
CA PRO A 201 -48.88 39.22 -93.56
C PRO A 201 -49.90 40.20 -92.97
N MET A 202 -49.41 41.18 -92.20
CA MET A 202 -50.17 42.06 -91.31
C MET A 202 -50.39 43.45 -91.94
N ASP A 203 -51.64 43.95 -91.94
CA ASP A 203 -52.08 45.25 -92.49
C ASP A 203 -51.63 46.47 -91.62
N ASP A 204 -51.38 47.65 -92.18
CA ASP A 204 -50.75 48.80 -91.48
C ASP A 204 -51.54 49.30 -90.25
N LEU A 205 -52.88 49.29 -90.33
CA LEU A 205 -53.75 49.59 -89.18
C LEU A 205 -53.66 48.49 -88.10
N THR A 206 -53.43 47.26 -88.53
CA THR A 206 -53.20 46.11 -87.65
C THR A 206 -51.82 46.22 -86.98
N ILE A 207 -50.79 46.67 -87.71
CA ILE A 207 -49.45 46.92 -87.16
C ILE A 207 -49.50 47.99 -86.07
N MET A 208 -50.20 49.10 -86.27
CA MET A 208 -50.29 50.17 -85.26
C MET A 208 -51.05 49.71 -84.01
N LYS A 209 -52.18 49.01 -84.18
CA LYS A 209 -52.94 48.45 -83.05
C LYS A 209 -52.13 47.42 -82.28
N GLU A 210 -51.41 46.55 -83.00
CA GLU A 210 -50.56 45.55 -82.40
C GLU A 210 -49.37 46.19 -81.68
N THR A 211 -48.77 47.25 -82.24
CA THR A 211 -47.68 48.00 -81.58
C THR A 211 -48.15 48.63 -80.27
N LEU A 212 -49.33 49.27 -80.26
CA LEU A 212 -49.91 49.82 -79.03
C LEU A 212 -50.27 48.74 -78.02
N ARG A 213 -50.81 47.60 -78.47
CA ARG A 213 -51.09 46.44 -77.62
C ARG A 213 -49.81 45.90 -76.99
N VAL A 214 -48.75 45.74 -77.78
CA VAL A 214 -47.43 45.29 -77.31
C VAL A 214 -46.84 46.29 -76.31
N LYS A 215 -46.97 47.61 -76.55
CA LYS A 215 -46.48 48.63 -75.60
C LYS A 215 -47.25 48.63 -74.28
N ASP A 216 -48.57 48.45 -74.32
CA ASP A 216 -49.38 48.32 -73.11
C ASP A 216 -49.01 47.02 -72.35
N GLU A 217 -48.80 45.92 -73.07
CA GLU A 217 -48.32 44.66 -72.50
C GLU A 217 -46.91 44.78 -71.90
N GLU A 218 -45.98 45.48 -72.56
CA GLU A 218 -44.65 45.80 -72.04
C GLU A 218 -44.71 46.65 -70.75
N LEU A 219 -45.59 47.65 -70.69
CA LEU A 219 -45.80 48.46 -69.48
C LEU A 219 -46.40 47.63 -68.34
N GLN A 220 -47.38 46.77 -68.62
CA GLN A 220 -47.95 45.86 -67.63
C GLN A 220 -46.94 44.82 -67.14
N ASN A 221 -46.07 44.32 -68.04
CA ASN A 221 -44.95 43.45 -67.70
C ASN A 221 -43.96 44.18 -66.77
N LEU A 222 -43.55 45.40 -67.12
CA LEU A 222 -42.64 46.21 -66.31
C LEU A 222 -43.22 46.51 -64.91
N ALA A 223 -44.52 46.81 -64.82
CA ALA A 223 -45.19 47.05 -63.54
C ALA A 223 -45.29 45.77 -62.67
N ARG A 224 -45.39 44.58 -63.30
CA ARG A 224 -45.28 43.30 -62.57
C ARG A 224 -43.86 43.06 -62.08
N ASP A 225 -42.86 43.31 -62.91
CA ASP A 225 -41.45 43.13 -62.55
C ASP A 225 -41.02 44.08 -61.43
N LEU A 226 -41.47 45.34 -61.45
CA LEU A 226 -41.21 46.28 -60.35
C LEU A 226 -41.81 45.80 -59.03
N ARG A 227 -43.06 45.33 -59.03
CA ARG A 227 -43.70 44.76 -57.83
C ARG A 227 -42.98 43.51 -57.33
N ALA A 228 -42.52 42.65 -58.24
CA ALA A 228 -41.73 41.48 -57.88
C ALA A 228 -40.41 41.88 -57.21
N ARG A 229 -39.70 42.88 -57.77
CA ARG A 229 -38.48 43.45 -57.18
C ARG A 229 -38.74 44.07 -55.81
N ASP A 230 -39.81 44.84 -55.64
CA ASP A 230 -40.19 45.41 -54.34
C ASP A 230 -40.47 44.31 -53.31
N SER A 231 -41.09 43.20 -53.72
CA SER A 231 -41.29 42.03 -52.86
C SER A 231 -39.95 41.41 -52.44
N THR A 232 -39.01 41.24 -53.38
CA THR A 232 -37.67 40.73 -53.08
C THR A 232 -36.89 41.67 -52.17
N ILE A 233 -36.97 42.99 -52.39
CA ILE A 233 -36.32 43.99 -51.53
C ILE A 233 -36.88 43.89 -50.11
N ARG A 234 -38.20 43.75 -49.94
CA ARG A 234 -38.81 43.59 -48.62
C ARG A 234 -38.35 42.31 -47.92
N GLU A 235 -38.29 41.19 -48.63
CA GLU A 235 -37.79 39.93 -48.07
C GLU A 235 -36.30 40.03 -47.66
N ILE A 236 -35.48 40.71 -48.45
CA ILE A 236 -34.07 40.96 -48.11
C ILE A 236 -33.99 41.85 -46.86
N ALA A 237 -34.80 42.90 -46.76
CA ALA A 237 -34.82 43.79 -45.60
C ALA A 237 -35.24 43.06 -44.31
N GLU A 238 -36.24 42.18 -44.40
CA GLU A 238 -36.67 41.32 -43.27
C GLU A 238 -35.54 40.40 -42.83
N LYS A 239 -34.90 39.68 -43.75
CA LYS A 239 -33.74 38.81 -43.44
C LYS A 239 -32.56 39.57 -42.84
N LEU A 240 -32.30 40.79 -43.30
CA LEU A 240 -31.26 41.65 -42.72
C LEU A 240 -31.62 42.07 -41.28
N SER A 241 -32.89 42.35 -41.00
CA SER A 241 -33.37 42.65 -39.64
C SER A 241 -33.21 41.44 -38.73
N GLU A 242 -33.66 40.25 -39.16
CA GLU A 242 -33.49 39.00 -38.41
C GLU A 242 -32.00 38.70 -38.13
N THR A 243 -31.13 38.95 -39.11
CA THR A 243 -29.69 38.75 -38.96
C THR A 243 -29.10 39.74 -37.94
N ALA A 244 -29.55 40.99 -37.95
CA ALA A 244 -29.10 42.01 -36.99
C ALA A 244 -29.54 41.65 -35.56
N GLU A 245 -30.79 41.24 -35.36
CA GLU A 245 -31.31 40.80 -34.05
C GLU A 245 -30.59 39.55 -33.54
N ALA A 246 -30.31 38.58 -34.42
CA ALA A 246 -29.54 37.41 -34.08
C ALA A 246 -28.09 37.76 -33.69
N ALA A 247 -27.47 38.72 -34.39
CA ALA A 247 -26.12 39.19 -34.08
C ALA A 247 -26.07 39.93 -32.72
N GLU A 248 -27.05 40.78 -32.42
CA GLU A 248 -27.18 41.47 -31.12
C GLU A 248 -27.39 40.47 -29.98
N SER A 249 -28.25 39.47 -30.19
CA SER A 249 -28.48 38.40 -29.22
C SER A 249 -27.21 37.59 -28.97
N ALA A 250 -26.46 37.25 -30.02
CA ALA A 250 -25.19 36.54 -29.91
C ALA A 250 -24.11 37.37 -29.18
N ALA A 251 -24.01 38.67 -29.49
CA ALA A 251 -23.07 39.57 -28.82
C ALA A 251 -23.40 39.72 -27.32
N SER A 252 -24.68 39.86 -26.99
CA SER A 252 -25.16 39.94 -25.60
C SER A 252 -24.85 38.64 -24.84
N ALA A 253 -25.09 37.48 -25.45
CA ALA A 253 -24.76 36.19 -24.86
C ALA A 253 -23.24 36.03 -24.65
N ALA A 254 -22.42 36.44 -25.62
CA ALA A 254 -20.96 36.40 -25.51
C ALA A 254 -20.45 37.28 -24.36
N HIS A 255 -21.00 38.49 -24.20
CA HIS A 255 -20.64 39.39 -23.10
C HIS A 255 -21.02 38.80 -21.73
N MET A 256 -22.21 38.21 -21.61
CA MET A 256 -22.62 37.51 -20.39
C MET A 256 -21.68 36.35 -20.06
N MET A 257 -21.30 35.54 -21.05
CA MET A 257 -20.37 34.44 -20.85
C MET A 257 -18.98 34.92 -20.44
N ASP A 258 -18.48 36.02 -21.02
CA ASP A 258 -17.19 36.59 -20.65
C ASP A 258 -17.19 37.11 -19.21
N GLU A 259 -18.28 37.74 -18.77
CA GLU A 259 -18.44 38.19 -17.39
C GLU A 259 -18.43 37.01 -16.42
N GLN A 260 -19.16 35.93 -16.72
CA GLN A 260 -19.15 34.72 -15.90
C GLN A 260 -17.76 34.07 -15.86
N ARG A 261 -17.06 34.03 -17.00
CA ARG A 261 -15.67 33.56 -17.10
C ARG A 261 -14.75 34.38 -16.19
N ARG A 262 -14.87 35.71 -16.21
CA ARG A 262 -14.08 36.62 -15.38
C ARG A 262 -14.30 36.38 -13.89
N ILE A 263 -15.56 36.23 -13.46
CA ILE A 263 -15.91 35.92 -12.07
C ILE A 263 -15.33 34.56 -11.66
N ALA A 264 -15.49 33.53 -12.50
CA ALA A 264 -14.95 32.20 -12.23
C ALA A 264 -13.42 32.20 -12.12
N CYS A 265 -12.71 32.93 -12.98
CA CYS A 265 -11.25 33.07 -12.89
C CYS A 265 -10.81 33.73 -11.57
N ALA A 266 -11.50 34.80 -11.14
CA ALA A 266 -11.19 35.46 -9.87
C ALA A 266 -11.43 34.53 -8.65
N GLU A 267 -12.48 33.72 -8.70
CA GLU A 267 -12.77 32.72 -7.67
C GLU A 267 -11.69 31.62 -7.62
N ILE A 268 -11.27 31.11 -8.78
CA ILE A 268 -10.17 30.14 -8.88
C ILE A 268 -8.90 30.71 -8.28
N GLU A 269 -8.51 31.95 -8.65
CA GLU A 269 -7.31 32.59 -8.09
C GLU A 269 -7.38 32.73 -6.57
N ARG A 270 -8.55 33.06 -6.02
CA ARG A 270 -8.75 33.14 -4.56
C ARG A 270 -8.56 31.78 -3.90
N ILE A 271 -9.23 30.74 -4.43
CA ILE A 271 -9.12 29.37 -3.92
C ILE A 271 -7.68 28.87 -4.01
N THR A 272 -6.98 29.13 -5.12
CA THR A 272 -5.57 28.76 -5.29
C THR A 272 -4.70 29.41 -4.22
N LYS A 273 -4.82 30.73 -4.00
CA LYS A 273 -4.05 31.43 -2.96
C LYS A 273 -4.33 30.90 -1.55
N ASP A 274 -5.59 30.62 -1.24
CA ASP A 274 -5.94 30.08 0.08
C ASP A 274 -5.44 28.64 0.26
N SER A 275 -5.49 27.82 -0.79
CA SER A 275 -4.93 26.46 -0.78
C SER A 275 -3.40 26.47 -0.61
N GLU A 276 -2.70 27.42 -1.24
CA GLU A 276 -1.25 27.60 -1.09
C GLU A 276 -0.88 27.99 0.34
N LYS A 277 -1.59 28.96 0.94
CA LYS A 277 -1.38 29.33 2.34
C LYS A 277 -1.61 28.17 3.29
N GLN A 278 -2.66 27.37 3.08
CA GLN A 278 -2.91 26.18 3.89
C GLN A 278 -1.78 25.15 3.74
N ARG A 279 -1.33 24.91 2.51
CA ARG A 279 -0.19 24.01 2.23
C ARG A 279 1.07 24.48 2.94
N GLU A 280 1.37 25.78 2.91
CA GLU A 280 2.52 26.37 3.61
C GLU A 280 2.42 26.22 5.12
N ALA A 281 1.23 26.46 5.70
CA ALA A 281 0.99 26.25 7.12
C ALA A 281 1.18 24.78 7.55
N PHE A 282 0.72 23.83 6.74
CA PHE A 282 0.95 22.40 6.99
C PHE A 282 2.42 22.01 6.84
N ALA A 283 3.13 22.54 5.84
CA ALA A 283 4.55 22.28 5.67
C ALA A 283 5.38 22.79 6.86
N LEU A 284 5.01 23.94 7.43
CA LEU A 284 5.68 24.50 8.62
C LEU A 284 5.41 23.63 9.86
N LYS A 285 4.17 23.19 10.07
CA LYS A 285 3.82 22.25 11.16
C LYS A 285 4.54 20.90 11.02
N LEU A 286 4.68 20.39 9.80
CA LEU A 286 5.40 19.15 9.54
C LEU A 286 6.87 19.29 9.96
N ARG A 287 7.54 20.37 9.53
CA ARG A 287 8.93 20.65 9.93
C ARG A 287 9.09 20.75 11.44
N GLU A 288 8.18 21.45 12.12
CA GLU A 288 8.20 21.54 13.59
C GLU A 288 8.04 20.15 14.24
N SER A 289 7.18 19.30 13.69
CA SER A 289 7.00 17.93 14.19
C SER A 289 8.21 17.03 13.91
N GLU A 290 8.88 17.19 12.77
CA GLU A 290 10.12 16.49 12.42
C GLU A 290 11.26 16.88 13.37
N GLU A 291 11.38 18.18 13.70
CA GLU A 291 12.35 18.67 14.68
C GLU A 291 12.09 18.07 16.08
N LYS A 292 10.83 18.06 16.53
CA LYS A 292 10.44 17.42 17.81
C LYS A 292 10.76 15.93 17.81
N PHE A 293 10.46 15.23 16.71
CA PHE A 293 10.81 13.82 16.57
C PHE A 293 12.32 13.59 16.62
N GLY A 294 13.10 14.47 16.00
CA GLY A 294 14.56 14.44 16.06
C GLY A 294 15.11 14.57 17.49
N VAL A 295 14.51 15.42 18.33
CA VAL A 295 14.86 15.54 19.76
C VAL A 295 14.49 14.27 20.52
N LEU A 296 13.25 13.79 20.40
CA LEU A 296 12.79 12.57 21.07
C LEU A 296 13.59 11.33 20.66
N SER A 297 14.00 11.24 19.40
CA SER A 297 14.85 10.15 18.92
C SER A 297 16.21 10.15 19.63
N LYS A 298 16.83 11.32 19.84
CA LYS A 298 18.10 11.44 20.56
C LYS A 298 17.94 11.07 22.04
N GLU A 299 16.84 11.50 22.67
CA GLU A 299 16.53 11.13 24.06
C GLU A 299 16.35 9.62 24.22
N ARG A 300 15.61 8.98 23.31
CA ARG A 300 15.48 7.52 23.27
C ARG A 300 16.84 6.84 23.19
N ASP A 301 17.71 7.29 22.30
CA ASP A 301 19.05 6.68 22.14
C ASP A 301 19.90 6.83 23.40
N GLN A 302 19.78 7.96 24.09
CA GLN A 302 20.46 8.17 25.37
C GLN A 302 19.91 7.24 26.47
N LEU A 303 18.59 7.08 26.55
CA LEU A 303 17.95 6.15 27.50
C LEU A 303 18.32 4.70 27.22
N ILE A 304 18.42 4.30 25.94
CA ILE A 304 18.91 2.97 25.55
C ILE A 304 20.33 2.74 26.06
N LYS A 305 21.24 3.71 25.85
CA LYS A 305 22.61 3.61 26.36
C LYS A 305 22.65 3.48 27.88
N GLN A 306 21.87 4.29 28.60
CA GLN A 306 21.79 4.22 30.07
C GLN A 306 21.28 2.86 30.55
N ARG A 307 20.21 2.34 29.94
CA ARG A 307 19.68 0.99 30.23
C ARG A 307 20.75 -0.08 30.01
N ASP A 308 21.48 -0.02 28.90
CA ASP A 308 22.48 -1.04 28.56
C ASP A 308 23.67 -0.99 29.52
N SER A 309 24.13 0.21 29.90
CA SER A 309 25.16 0.38 30.93
C SER A 309 24.72 -0.16 32.29
N ALA A 310 23.50 0.15 32.74
CA ALA A 310 22.96 -0.37 33.99
C ALA A 310 22.83 -1.91 33.96
N MET A 311 22.45 -2.48 32.81
CA MET A 311 22.35 -3.93 32.64
C MET A 311 23.72 -4.61 32.71
N GLN A 312 24.74 -4.02 32.07
CA GLN A 312 26.13 -4.50 32.16
C GLN A 312 26.64 -4.47 33.59
N GLU A 313 26.43 -3.36 34.30
CA GLU A 313 26.84 -3.22 35.70
C GLU A 313 26.13 -4.25 36.60
N ALA A 314 24.82 -4.41 36.45
CA ALA A 314 24.07 -5.42 37.18
C ALA A 314 24.57 -6.85 36.89
N HIS A 315 24.99 -7.15 35.66
CA HIS A 315 25.57 -8.45 35.31
C HIS A 315 26.95 -8.65 35.97
N MET A 316 27.77 -7.61 36.01
CA MET A 316 29.05 -7.62 36.74
C MET A 316 28.84 -7.91 38.22
N TRP A 317 27.92 -7.19 38.88
CA TRP A 317 27.63 -7.40 40.30
C TRP A 317 27.06 -8.80 40.59
N ARG A 318 26.22 -9.35 39.72
CA ARG A 318 25.74 -10.74 39.85
C ARG A 318 26.90 -11.74 39.74
N THR A 319 27.85 -11.50 38.85
CA THR A 319 29.03 -12.35 38.67
C THR A 319 29.93 -12.30 39.90
N GLU A 320 30.22 -11.10 40.42
CA GLU A 320 31.02 -10.94 41.64
C GLU A 320 30.32 -11.53 42.87
N LEU A 321 29.00 -11.38 42.98
CA LEU A 321 28.21 -12.03 44.03
C LEU A 321 28.29 -13.55 43.95
N ALA A 322 28.26 -14.14 42.75
CA ALA A 322 28.41 -15.58 42.57
C ALA A 322 29.78 -16.07 43.03
N LYS A 323 30.87 -15.36 42.66
CA LYS A 323 32.23 -15.65 43.14
C LYS A 323 32.32 -15.55 44.66
N ALA A 324 31.78 -14.48 45.26
CA ALA A 324 31.79 -14.30 46.71
C ALA A 324 31.05 -15.41 47.44
N ARG A 325 29.89 -15.86 46.91
CA ARG A 325 29.15 -17.00 47.46
C ARG A 325 29.95 -18.30 47.36
N GLU A 326 30.63 -18.55 46.25
CA GLU A 326 31.51 -19.72 46.10
C GLU A 326 32.65 -19.70 47.12
N HIS A 327 33.29 -18.54 47.33
CA HIS A 327 34.34 -18.38 48.33
C HIS A 327 33.84 -18.64 49.76
N VAL A 328 32.62 -18.18 50.11
CA VAL A 328 32.02 -18.45 51.42
C VAL A 328 31.82 -19.96 51.62
N VAL A 329 31.28 -20.68 50.63
CA VAL A 329 31.10 -22.14 50.73
C VAL A 329 32.43 -22.87 50.92
N ILE A 330 33.49 -22.43 50.23
CA ILE A 330 34.83 -23.02 50.39
C ILE A 330 35.39 -22.78 51.80
N LEU A 331 35.21 -21.56 52.34
CA LEU A 331 35.65 -21.20 53.69
C LEU A 331 34.85 -21.93 54.76
N GLU A 332 33.53 -22.02 54.63
CA GLU A 332 32.67 -22.81 55.53
C GLU A 332 33.11 -24.27 55.55
N ALA A 333 33.36 -24.88 54.38
CA ALA A 333 33.87 -26.24 54.31
C ALA A 333 35.26 -26.39 54.96
N ALA A 334 36.10 -25.37 54.90
CA ALA A 334 37.40 -25.36 55.58
C ALA A 334 37.26 -25.27 57.11
N VAL A 335 36.34 -24.43 57.60
CA VAL A 335 36.01 -24.31 59.03
C VAL A 335 35.48 -25.63 59.57
N VAL A 336 34.50 -26.25 58.90
CA VAL A 336 33.94 -27.56 59.31
C VAL A 336 35.04 -28.62 59.38
N ARG A 337 35.97 -28.66 58.41
CA ARG A 337 37.12 -29.59 58.47
C ARG A 337 38.07 -29.29 59.63
N ALA A 338 38.28 -28.03 59.99
CA ALA A 338 39.11 -27.65 61.13
C ALA A 338 38.44 -28.00 62.46
N GLU A 339 37.14 -27.71 62.61
CA GLU A 339 36.34 -28.07 63.77
C GLU A 339 36.29 -29.59 63.98
N GLU A 340 36.13 -30.38 62.91
CA GLU A 340 36.19 -31.84 62.98
C GLU A 340 37.55 -32.34 63.48
N LYS A 341 38.65 -31.75 62.99
CA LYS A 341 40.00 -32.09 63.47
C LYS A 341 40.20 -31.77 64.96
N VAL A 342 39.67 -30.64 65.42
CA VAL A 342 39.70 -30.28 66.84
C VAL A 342 38.89 -31.29 67.65
N ARG A 343 37.68 -31.63 67.21
CA ARG A 343 36.82 -32.62 67.90
C ARG A 343 37.48 -34.00 68.01
N ILE A 344 38.18 -34.44 66.95
CA ILE A 344 38.95 -35.69 66.97
C ILE A 344 40.12 -35.59 67.97
N ALA A 345 40.86 -34.48 67.98
CA ALA A 345 41.98 -34.29 68.90
C ALA A 345 41.53 -34.19 70.36
N GLU A 346 40.40 -33.53 70.63
CA GLU A 346 39.76 -33.48 71.95
C GLU A 346 39.31 -34.87 72.42
N ALA A 347 38.67 -35.65 71.55
CA ALA A 347 38.26 -37.02 71.87
C ALA A 347 39.46 -37.93 72.16
N ASP A 348 40.56 -37.79 71.41
CA ASP A 348 41.81 -38.51 71.65
C ASP A 348 42.47 -38.09 72.98
N ALA A 349 42.50 -36.79 73.29
CA ALA A 349 43.01 -36.28 74.56
C ALA A 349 42.15 -36.77 75.75
N GLU A 350 40.83 -36.75 75.62
CA GLU A 350 39.90 -37.25 76.64
C GLU A 350 40.09 -38.77 76.85
N ALA A 351 40.28 -39.54 75.77
CA ALA A 351 40.58 -40.97 75.85
C ALA A 351 41.90 -41.23 76.61
N ARG A 352 42.96 -40.45 76.31
CA ARG A 352 44.24 -40.53 77.03
C ARG A 352 44.11 -40.16 78.51
N ILE A 353 43.31 -39.15 78.85
CA ILE A 353 43.01 -38.80 80.25
C ILE A 353 42.24 -39.92 80.95
N LYS A 354 41.24 -40.51 80.30
CA LYS A 354 40.49 -41.67 80.84
C LYS A 354 41.40 -42.88 81.06
N GLU A 355 42.31 -43.16 80.13
CA GLU A 355 43.30 -44.23 80.30
C GLU A 355 44.26 -43.92 81.47
N ALA A 356 44.78 -42.70 81.57
CA ALA A 356 45.66 -42.28 82.65
C ALA A 356 44.98 -42.35 84.02
N THR A 357 43.74 -41.89 84.14
CA THR A 357 42.94 -41.96 85.39
C THR A 357 42.62 -43.39 85.77
N GLN A 358 42.33 -44.29 84.81
CA GLN A 358 42.17 -45.72 85.09
C GLN A 358 43.47 -46.37 85.59
N LYS A 359 44.62 -46.04 84.97
CA LYS A 359 45.95 -46.52 85.43
C LYS A 359 46.28 -46.00 86.82
N GLU A 360 46.00 -44.73 87.11
CA GLU A 360 46.18 -44.14 88.44
C GLU A 360 45.29 -44.84 89.47
N ALA A 361 44.00 -45.06 89.18
CA ALA A 361 43.09 -45.78 90.06
C ALA A 361 43.56 -47.24 90.32
N ALA A 362 44.08 -47.92 89.30
CA ALA A 362 44.67 -49.24 89.43
C ALA A 362 45.92 -49.22 90.33
N ALA A 363 46.81 -48.25 90.15
CA ALA A 363 48.01 -48.08 90.97
C ALA A 363 47.67 -47.73 92.44
N VAL A 364 46.65 -46.89 92.68
CA VAL A 364 46.15 -46.58 94.02
C VAL A 364 45.58 -47.82 94.69
N LYS A 365 44.82 -48.65 93.96
CA LYS A 365 44.30 -49.92 94.47
C LYS A 365 45.44 -50.88 94.82
N GLU A 366 46.42 -51.04 93.93
CA GLU A 366 47.61 -51.86 94.20
C GLU A 366 48.36 -51.35 95.44
N LYS A 367 48.53 -50.04 95.60
CA LYS A 367 49.10 -49.45 96.82
C LYS A 367 48.27 -49.77 98.07
N GLN A 368 46.95 -49.72 97.99
CA GLN A 368 46.06 -50.10 99.11
C GLN A 368 46.21 -51.58 99.47
N ASP A 369 46.26 -52.46 98.47
CA ASP A 369 46.46 -53.91 98.65
C ASP A 369 47.85 -54.21 99.26
N LEU A 370 48.90 -53.52 98.80
CA LEU A 370 50.25 -53.60 99.37
C LEU A 370 50.30 -53.07 100.81
N LEU A 371 49.61 -51.95 101.11
CA LEU A 371 49.50 -51.43 102.47
C LEU A 371 48.77 -52.43 103.39
N ALA A 372 47.70 -53.05 102.91
CA ALA A 372 47.01 -54.11 103.65
C ALA A 372 47.94 -55.30 103.92
N TYR A 373 48.74 -55.69 102.94
CA TYR A 373 49.75 -56.75 103.08
C TYR A 373 50.83 -56.38 104.11
N VAL A 374 51.38 -55.16 104.04
CA VAL A 374 52.34 -54.64 105.03
C VAL A 374 51.73 -54.64 106.42
N ASN A 375 50.47 -54.23 106.59
CA ASN A 375 49.79 -54.27 107.88
C ASN A 375 49.66 -55.72 108.42
N VAL A 376 49.36 -56.69 107.57
CA VAL A 376 49.33 -58.11 107.96
C VAL A 376 50.72 -58.60 108.39
N LEU A 377 51.77 -58.24 107.64
CA LEU A 377 53.15 -58.57 108.00
C LEU A 377 53.57 -57.89 109.32
N GLN A 378 53.22 -56.63 109.52
CA GLN A 378 53.50 -55.89 110.75
C GLN A 378 52.75 -56.49 111.94
N ALA A 379 51.51 -56.95 111.76
CA ALA A 379 50.77 -57.71 112.77
C ALA A 379 51.41 -59.08 113.05
N HIS A 380 51.97 -59.75 112.04
CA HIS A 380 52.71 -61.00 112.22
C HIS A 380 54.01 -60.78 113.01
N ILE A 381 54.74 -59.70 112.73
CA ILE A 381 55.94 -59.31 113.47
C ILE A 381 55.58 -58.93 114.91
N GLN A 382 54.50 -58.17 115.14
CA GLN A 382 54.03 -57.88 116.51
C GLN A 382 53.65 -59.16 117.26
N ARG A 383 53.04 -60.15 116.57
CA ARG A 383 52.69 -61.45 117.14
C ARG A 383 53.94 -62.29 117.48
N GLN A 384 54.98 -62.25 116.63
CA GLN A 384 56.29 -62.83 116.92
C GLN A 384 57.03 -62.09 118.06
N GLN A 385 56.89 -60.77 118.17
CA GLN A 385 57.46 -59.97 119.25
C GLN A 385 56.73 -60.18 120.59
N SER A 386 55.47 -60.63 120.58
CA SER A 386 54.75 -61.05 121.79
C SER A 386 55.06 -62.50 122.21
N ASP A 387 55.36 -63.41 121.26
CA ASP A 387 55.80 -64.79 121.56
C ASP A 387 57.29 -64.86 121.97
N MET A 388 58.07 -63.84 121.64
CA MET A 388 59.50 -63.73 121.95
C MET A 388 59.75 -62.59 122.95
N LYS A 389 59.10 -62.67 124.12
CA LYS A 389 59.34 -61.74 125.24
C LYS A 389 59.41 -62.45 126.59
N GLN A 390 60.29 -63.44 126.66
CA GLN A 390 60.99 -63.83 127.89
C GLN A 390 62.44 -64.13 127.49
N ILE A 391 63.40 -63.52 128.20
CA ILE A 391 64.84 -63.41 127.94
C ILE A 391 65.22 -62.14 127.16
N CYS A 392 65.75 -61.25 127.98
CA CYS A 392 66.21 -59.89 127.76
C CYS A 392 67.68 -59.93 127.34
N GLU A 393 68.10 -59.06 126.42
CA GLU A 393 69.40 -58.43 126.56
C GLU A 393 69.37 -57.00 126.05
N GLU A 394 70.06 -56.17 126.81
CA GLU A 394 69.87 -54.75 127.01
C GLU A 394 71.16 -54.04 126.59
N LYS A 395 70.99 -52.93 125.85
CA LYS A 395 71.84 -51.72 125.79
C LYS A 395 73.28 -51.81 125.25
N THR A 396 73.94 -50.74 124.76
CA THR A 396 73.63 -49.40 124.20
C THR A 396 75.01 -48.72 123.99
N GLU A 397 75.01 -47.69 123.13
CA GLU A 397 76.03 -46.61 122.92
C GLU A 397 76.99 -46.82 121.74
N SER A 398 76.78 -46.12 120.61
CA SER A 398 77.16 -44.72 120.22
C SER A 398 78.54 -44.69 119.54
N SER A 399 78.90 -43.89 118.53
CA SER A 399 78.50 -42.54 118.09
C SER A 399 78.97 -42.23 116.64
N ASN A 400 78.20 -41.38 115.95
CA ASN A 400 78.53 -40.22 115.08
C ASN A 400 79.54 -40.34 113.90
N THR A 401 79.23 -39.87 112.68
CA THR A 401 79.17 -38.43 112.33
C THR A 401 78.47 -38.12 110.99
N ASN A 402 77.64 -37.05 110.97
CA ASN A 402 77.51 -35.92 110.01
C ASN A 402 77.29 -36.18 108.50
N ASN A 403 76.36 -35.55 107.74
CA ASN A 403 75.74 -34.20 107.80
C ASN A 403 74.38 -34.14 107.03
N CYS A 404 73.65 -33.04 107.27
CA CYS A 404 72.26 -32.68 106.90
C CYS A 404 71.97 -32.25 105.41
N PRO A 405 70.67 -32.09 105.01
CA PRO A 405 70.12 -31.72 103.68
C PRO A 405 69.80 -30.18 103.62
N PRO A 406 69.02 -29.53 102.69
CA PRO A 406 67.81 -29.98 101.95
C PRO A 406 67.47 -29.40 100.54
N GLU A 407 66.38 -29.96 99.98
CA GLU A 407 65.27 -29.38 99.17
C GLU A 407 65.40 -28.69 97.78
N THR A 408 64.50 -29.16 96.90
CA THR A 408 63.66 -28.49 95.86
C THR A 408 64.00 -28.56 94.34
N LYS A 409 62.96 -29.05 93.63
CA LYS A 409 62.42 -28.70 92.30
C LYS A 409 63.07 -29.23 91.01
N ASP A 410 62.32 -30.14 90.38
CA ASP A 410 61.68 -30.06 89.06
C ASP A 410 62.50 -29.78 87.78
N VAL A 411 62.22 -30.67 86.81
CA VAL A 411 62.09 -30.46 85.35
C VAL A 411 63.21 -30.94 84.41
N ASP A 412 62.73 -31.80 83.51
CA ASP A 412 63.11 -32.20 82.16
C ASP A 412 64.42 -32.94 81.83
N LEU A 413 64.21 -34.15 81.33
CA LEU A 413 65.08 -34.93 80.46
C LEU A 413 64.25 -35.37 79.25
N SER A 414 64.60 -34.92 78.04
CA SER A 414 65.33 -35.79 77.11
C SER A 414 65.41 -35.18 75.71
N GLU A 415 66.63 -35.19 75.21
CA GLU A 415 67.09 -34.68 73.91
C GLU A 415 66.84 -35.65 72.74
N ASN A 416 66.93 -35.05 71.54
CA ASN A 416 67.49 -35.55 70.27
C ASN A 416 66.80 -36.75 69.58
N VAL A 417 66.50 -36.62 68.27
CA VAL A 417 67.47 -36.85 67.16
C VAL A 417 66.96 -36.15 65.88
N ASP A 418 67.94 -35.81 65.06
CA ASP A 418 68.03 -34.94 63.90
C ASP A 418 67.82 -35.67 62.54
N LYS A 419 67.69 -34.88 61.46
CA LYS A 419 67.84 -35.19 60.00
C LYS A 419 66.68 -35.84 59.20
N ALA A 420 66.22 -35.14 58.15
CA ALA A 420 66.77 -35.24 56.77
C ALA A 420 65.83 -34.61 55.72
N CYS A 421 66.42 -33.81 54.82
CA CYS A 421 65.83 -33.29 53.57
C CYS A 421 66.20 -34.18 52.35
N LEU A 422 65.60 -33.84 51.19
CA LEU A 422 66.03 -33.94 49.76
C LEU A 422 65.01 -34.70 48.88
N SER A 423 64.29 -34.10 47.90
CA SER A 423 64.64 -33.49 46.57
C SER A 423 64.94 -34.57 45.48
N VAL A 424 64.41 -34.57 44.23
CA VAL A 424 64.80 -33.81 42.98
C VAL A 424 63.99 -34.44 41.78
N SER A 425 63.21 -33.77 40.90
CA SER A 425 63.42 -32.98 39.63
C SER A 425 63.74 -33.69 38.28
N ARG A 426 63.00 -33.34 37.18
CA ARG A 426 63.43 -32.88 35.81
C ARG A 426 62.19 -32.70 34.88
N ALA A 427 62.07 -31.84 33.84
CA ALA A 427 63.00 -31.04 33.03
C ALA A 427 62.31 -29.82 32.35
N VAL A 428 63.14 -28.90 31.80
CA VAL A 428 62.84 -27.59 31.11
C VAL A 428 62.86 -27.79 29.57
N PRO A 429 62.31 -26.89 28.70
CA PRO A 429 63.04 -25.69 28.18
C PRO A 429 62.24 -24.36 28.09
N ILE A 430 62.97 -23.24 28.06
CA ILE A 430 62.65 -21.79 27.89
C ILE A 430 63.24 -21.33 26.50
N PRO A 431 63.01 -20.14 25.83
CA PRO A 431 62.44 -18.82 26.24
C PRO A 431 61.49 -18.08 25.26
N GLY A 432 60.90 -16.97 25.75
CA GLY A 432 60.50 -15.81 24.93
C GLY A 432 60.23 -14.58 25.81
N GLU A 433 61.03 -13.52 25.65
CA GLU A 433 61.06 -12.26 26.41
C GLU A 433 59.87 -11.31 26.11
N SER A 434 59.53 -10.44 27.09
CA SER A 434 59.68 -8.96 27.00
C SER A 434 58.52 -8.16 27.62
N VAL A 435 58.84 -7.48 28.75
CA VAL A 435 58.61 -6.05 29.14
C VAL A 435 57.18 -5.46 28.94
N VAL A 436 56.52 -4.84 29.94
CA VAL A 436 56.66 -3.41 30.35
C VAL A 436 56.03 -3.14 31.75
N HIS A 437 56.77 -2.33 32.52
CA HIS A 437 56.50 -1.53 33.74
C HIS A 437 55.09 -1.40 34.34
N MET A 438 55.05 -1.54 35.68
CA MET A 438 54.10 -0.83 36.56
C MET A 438 54.85 0.25 37.36
N ALA A 439 54.37 1.48 37.27
CA ALA A 439 54.73 2.59 38.14
C ALA A 439 53.44 3.29 38.61
N VAL A 440 53.54 3.82 39.82
CA VAL A 440 52.51 4.23 40.78
C VAL A 440 51.95 5.64 40.49
N ASP A 441 50.67 5.87 40.77
CA ASP A 441 50.10 7.01 41.55
C ASP A 441 48.56 7.03 41.41
N GLN A 442 47.80 6.75 42.47
CA GLN A 442 47.30 7.68 43.50
C GLN A 442 46.19 8.61 42.97
N VAL A 443 44.97 8.54 43.56
CA VAL A 443 44.14 9.67 44.06
C VAL A 443 42.70 9.24 44.40
N ASN A 444 42.33 9.56 45.66
CA ASN A 444 41.04 9.83 46.32
C ASN A 444 39.75 9.04 46.00
N ILE A 445 39.28 8.35 47.04
CA ILE A 445 37.87 8.01 47.25
C ILE A 445 37.29 9.01 48.26
N GLN A 446 36.17 9.66 47.90
CA GLN A 446 35.31 10.39 48.84
C GLN A 446 33.88 9.83 48.71
N PRO A 447 33.16 9.54 49.82
CA PRO A 447 31.91 8.78 49.77
C PRO A 447 30.69 9.70 49.56
N VAL A 448 29.76 9.26 48.71
CA VAL A 448 28.45 9.93 48.52
C VAL A 448 27.41 9.27 49.42
N GLY A 449 27.02 10.03 50.46
CA GLY A 449 25.65 10.38 50.84
C GLY A 449 24.54 9.32 50.89
N ASN A 450 24.03 9.10 52.10
CA ASN A 450 22.77 8.44 52.43
C ASN A 450 21.54 9.11 51.79
N GLY A 451 20.55 8.28 51.45
CA GLY A 451 19.15 8.50 51.86
C GLY A 451 18.21 9.15 50.85
N GLU A 452 17.22 8.35 50.42
CA GLU A 452 15.76 8.63 50.36
C GLU A 452 15.12 8.03 49.10
N TRP A 453 14.69 6.77 49.22
CA TRP A 453 13.67 6.17 48.35
C TRP A 453 12.46 5.88 49.23
N SER A 454 11.50 6.80 49.24
CA SER A 454 10.18 6.57 49.81
C SER A 454 9.18 6.26 48.70
N ASP A 455 8.35 5.26 49.00
CA ASP A 455 7.02 5.00 48.46
C ASP A 455 6.85 4.47 47.03
N ILE A 456 6.84 3.13 46.92
CA ILE A 456 5.92 2.45 45.99
C ILE A 456 5.16 1.37 46.79
N GLN A 457 3.86 1.61 46.95
CA GLN A 457 2.89 0.71 47.60
C GLN A 457 2.77 -0.61 46.85
N ALA A 458 2.83 -1.71 47.61
CA ALA A 458 2.53 -3.05 47.14
C ALA A 458 1.03 -3.18 46.80
N THR A 459 0.71 -3.59 45.57
CA THR A 459 -0.61 -4.12 45.23
C THR A 459 -0.46 -5.61 44.90
N GLU A 460 -1.11 -6.40 45.75
CA GLU A 460 -1.29 -7.84 45.73
C GLU A 460 -1.84 -8.34 44.38
N ALA A 461 -1.10 -9.18 43.66
CA ALA A 461 -1.60 -9.93 42.52
C ALA A 461 -1.46 -11.44 42.80
N ARG A 462 -2.61 -12.09 42.95
CA ARG A 462 -2.77 -13.50 43.28
C ARG A 462 -2.33 -14.40 42.13
N ILE A 463 -1.61 -15.45 42.50
CA ILE A 463 -1.22 -16.60 41.68
C ILE A 463 -2.47 -17.41 41.33
N ALA A 464 -2.76 -17.56 40.03
CA ALA A 464 -3.61 -18.64 39.52
C ALA A 464 -3.24 -18.96 38.07
N ASP A 465 -3.20 -20.26 37.79
CA ASP A 465 -3.21 -20.93 36.48
C ASP A 465 -1.89 -21.05 35.71
N VAL A 466 -1.04 -21.93 36.26
CA VAL A 466 -0.18 -22.82 35.46
C VAL A 466 -1.08 -23.75 34.65
N ARG A 467 -1.03 -23.68 33.31
CA ARG A 467 -1.59 -24.73 32.45
C ARG A 467 -0.52 -25.23 31.49
N GLU A 468 -0.33 -26.54 31.59
CA GLU A 468 0.63 -27.43 30.93
C GLU A 468 0.40 -27.50 29.41
N ILE A 469 1.51 -27.54 28.66
CA ILE A 469 1.55 -27.60 27.18
C ILE A 469 1.59 -29.07 26.76
N ALA A 470 0.68 -29.48 25.85
CA ALA A 470 0.76 -30.76 25.12
C ALA A 470 1.19 -30.51 23.66
N PRO A 471 1.95 -31.43 23.01
CA PRO A 471 2.54 -31.19 21.70
C PRO A 471 1.70 -31.74 20.52
N GLU A 472 1.98 -31.15 19.34
CA GLU A 472 1.60 -31.54 17.96
C GLU A 472 0.15 -31.19 17.54
N THR A 473 -0.18 -30.70 16.33
CA THR A 473 0.41 -30.88 14.99
C THR A 473 -0.08 -29.74 14.04
N GLU A 474 0.78 -29.32 13.09
CA GLU A 474 0.52 -28.70 11.77
C GLU A 474 -0.56 -27.61 11.55
N GLY A 475 -0.13 -26.45 11.00
CA GLY A 475 -0.97 -25.69 10.06
C GLY A 475 -0.77 -24.18 10.01
N SER A 476 -0.19 -23.70 8.90
CA SER A 476 -0.33 -22.35 8.32
C SER A 476 0.47 -21.18 8.92
N SER A 477 1.61 -20.87 8.29
CA SER A 477 2.22 -19.53 8.35
C SER A 477 1.42 -18.55 7.50
N LEU A 478 1.25 -17.32 7.97
CA LEU A 478 0.77 -16.18 7.18
C LEU A 478 1.93 -15.22 7.01
N ASP A 479 2.64 -15.35 5.88
CA ASP A 479 3.65 -14.40 5.46
C ASP A 479 3.05 -13.25 4.65
N ILE A 480 3.50 -12.06 4.98
CA ILE A 480 3.17 -10.75 4.41
C ILE A 480 3.76 -10.67 2.98
N PRO A 481 3.02 -10.22 1.95
CA PRO A 481 3.52 -10.24 0.57
C PRO A 481 4.52 -9.10 0.32
N VAL A 482 5.78 -9.46 0.10
CA VAL A 482 6.83 -8.59 -0.43
C VAL A 482 6.75 -8.58 -1.96
N VAL A 483 6.50 -7.40 -2.52
CA VAL A 483 6.55 -7.14 -3.97
C VAL A 483 8.01 -7.17 -4.43
N SER A 484 8.34 -8.07 -5.37
CA SER A 484 9.60 -8.06 -6.12
C SER A 484 9.32 -7.91 -7.63
N PRO A 485 10.19 -7.20 -8.38
CA PRO A 485 9.94 -6.82 -9.77
C PRO A 485 10.12 -8.00 -10.74
N ALA A 486 9.27 -8.03 -11.77
CA ALA A 486 9.28 -9.06 -12.81
C ALA A 486 10.58 -9.04 -13.63
N ILE A 487 11.31 -10.15 -13.59
CA ILE A 487 12.40 -10.48 -14.52
C ILE A 487 11.75 -11.20 -15.71
N ASN A 488 11.77 -10.55 -16.87
CA ASN A 488 11.41 -11.16 -18.16
C ASN A 488 12.55 -12.06 -18.62
N THR A 489 12.31 -13.37 -18.68
CA THR A 489 13.13 -14.34 -19.43
C THR A 489 12.26 -15.04 -20.47
N HIS A 490 12.27 -14.50 -21.69
CA HIS A 490 11.92 -15.27 -22.88
C HIS A 490 13.20 -15.64 -23.62
N HIS A 491 13.43 -16.95 -23.70
CA HIS A 491 14.37 -17.59 -24.60
C HIS A 491 13.92 -17.40 -26.06
N GLU A 492 14.76 -16.76 -26.88
CA GLU A 492 14.91 -17.10 -28.30
C GLU A 492 16.41 -17.11 -28.65
N GLN A 493 16.93 -18.27 -29.06
CA GLN A 493 18.17 -18.44 -29.81
C GLN A 493 17.77 -18.49 -31.28
N GLY A 494 18.14 -17.50 -32.11
CA GLY A 494 19.29 -17.54 -33.04
C GLY A 494 18.81 -17.76 -34.48
N ALA A 495 19.37 -17.23 -35.57
CA ALA A 495 20.48 -16.33 -35.85
C ALA A 495 20.41 -15.88 -37.35
N ASN A 496 21.25 -14.90 -37.72
CA ASN A 496 21.72 -14.46 -39.07
C ASN A 496 20.92 -13.34 -39.76
N SER A 497 21.40 -12.07 -39.81
CA SER A 497 22.46 -11.45 -40.66
C SER A 497 22.00 -11.30 -42.13
N PHE A 498 22.05 -10.16 -42.84
CA PHE A 498 23.11 -9.17 -43.12
C PHE A 498 22.50 -7.85 -43.69
N TYR A 499 23.19 -6.73 -43.41
CA TYR A 499 23.47 -5.53 -44.23
C TYR A 499 22.39 -4.64 -44.89
N GLN A 500 22.66 -3.34 -44.70
CA GLN A 500 22.20 -2.07 -45.29
C GLN A 500 22.22 -2.01 -46.84
N PRO A 501 21.65 -0.96 -47.51
CA PRO A 501 21.64 0.48 -47.15
C PRO A 501 20.38 1.03 -46.50
#